data_AF-A0A498LZK3-F1
#
_entry.id   AF-A0A498LZK3-F1
#
_cell.length_a   1.000
_cell.length_b   1.000
_cell.length_c   1.000
_cell.angle_alpha   90.00
_cell.angle_beta   90.00
_cell.angle_gamma   90.00
#
_symmetry.space_group_name_H-M   'P 1'
#
loop_
_entity.id
_entity.type
_entity.pdbx_description
1 polymer ?
#
loop_
_entity_poly.entity_id
_entity_poly.type
_entity_poly.pdbx_seq_one_letter_code
_entity_poly.pdbx_strand_id
1 'polypeptide(L)'
;MLAQKRKDGHDQDCNQFCAAVNGLYTACLQYLDKWMTPMAEFSPFMWMDLSETPDWNDVETCIKYLREKGVQIDDVKCFDQFTNLKKFAERSNSDGEFKGKQVHQMWTEYFERAKSVQNHSELLKIAQFVFALPSHNANVERVFSLMQSQWTKERNQLSVDSVKGLLLVQYNFKNITCKDFHAYLLNDRKLLGKISSSAKYAWAEKEGTEEDD
;
A
#
# COMPACT_ATOMS: atom_id res chain seq x y z
N MET A 1 28.24 35.99 2.23
CA MET A 1 27.25 36.99 2.70
C MET A 1 27.26 37.12 4.22
N LEU A 2 26.98 36.08 5.01
CA LEU A 2 27.05 36.12 6.49
C LEU A 2 28.45 36.45 7.04
N ALA A 3 29.50 35.84 6.47
CA ALA A 3 30.89 36.12 6.87
C ALA A 3 31.33 37.58 6.62
N GLN A 4 30.74 38.25 5.63
CA GLN A 4 31.01 39.67 5.36
C GLN A 4 30.28 40.56 6.38
N LYS A 5 29.00 40.27 6.64
CA LYS A 5 28.19 40.96 7.66
C LYS A 5 28.79 40.89 9.07
N ARG A 6 29.44 39.78 9.41
CA ARG A 6 30.20 39.65 10.67
C ARG A 6 31.44 40.54 10.72
N LYS A 7 32.20 40.64 9.62
CA LYS A 7 33.32 41.58 9.51
C LYS A 7 32.88 43.04 9.61
N ASP A 8 31.66 43.34 9.20
CA ASP A 8 31.04 44.67 9.29
C ASP A 8 30.43 44.95 10.69
N GLY A 9 30.66 44.10 11.69
CA GLY A 9 30.25 44.31 13.09
C GLY A 9 28.84 43.83 13.46
N HIS A 10 28.13 43.17 12.55
CA HIS A 10 26.76 42.67 12.77
C HIS A 10 26.72 41.24 13.33
N ASP A 11 27.62 40.89 14.25
CA ASP A 11 27.69 39.52 14.81
C ASP A 11 26.41 39.11 15.52
N GLN A 12 25.77 40.02 16.25
CA GLN A 12 24.52 39.75 16.96
C GLN A 12 23.37 39.41 16.00
N ASP A 13 23.20 40.20 14.94
CA ASP A 13 22.16 39.96 13.92
C ASP A 13 22.42 38.64 13.17
N CYS A 14 23.69 38.35 12.86
CA CYS A 14 24.06 37.09 12.22
C CYS A 14 23.77 35.87 13.12
N ASN A 15 24.03 35.99 14.42
CA ASN A 15 23.74 34.93 15.39
C ASN A 15 22.24 34.72 15.58
N GLN A 16 21.46 35.81 15.65
CA GLN A 16 20.00 35.73 15.70
C GLN A 16 19.41 35.09 14.45
N PHE A 17 19.90 35.45 13.26
CA PHE A 17 19.48 34.82 12.02
C PHE A 17 19.81 33.32 12.00
N CYS A 18 21.04 32.93 12.34
CA CYS A 18 21.43 31.52 12.41
C CYS A 18 20.59 30.74 13.43
N ALA A 19 20.31 31.33 14.60
CA ALA A 19 19.45 30.74 15.61
C ALA A 19 18.01 30.55 15.10
N ALA A 20 17.46 31.55 14.39
CA ALA A 20 16.13 31.47 13.81
C ALA A 20 16.04 30.39 12.71
N VAL A 21 17.04 30.30 11.83
CA VAL A 21 17.10 29.25 10.79
C VAL A 21 17.25 27.86 11.41
N ASN A 22 18.12 27.70 12.41
CA ASN A 22 18.24 26.44 13.14
C ASN A 22 16.94 26.09 13.88
N GLY A 23 16.26 27.08 14.46
CA GLY A 23 14.95 26.89 15.09
C GLY A 23 13.89 26.40 14.10
N LEU A 24 13.83 26.99 12.91
CA LEU A 24 12.96 26.54 11.83
C LEU A 24 13.28 25.11 11.41
N TYR A 25 14.56 24.79 11.17
CA TYR A 25 14.98 23.45 10.78
C TYR A 25 14.61 22.41 11.85
N THR A 26 14.85 22.73 13.12
CA THR A 26 14.48 21.88 14.26
C THR A 26 12.97 21.66 14.32
N ALA A 27 12.17 22.71 14.14
CA ALA A 27 10.71 22.60 14.13
C ALA A 27 10.21 21.73 12.97
N CYS A 28 10.81 21.83 11.79
CA CYS A 28 10.50 20.97 10.64
C CYS A 28 10.83 19.50 10.92
N LEU A 29 11.99 19.21 11.51
CA LEU A 29 12.34 17.84 11.91
C LEU A 29 11.35 17.28 12.93
N GLN A 30 11.04 18.03 13.98
CA GLN A 30 10.07 17.63 14.99
C GLN A 30 8.67 17.39 14.41
N TYR A 31 8.28 18.19 13.42
CA TYR A 31 7.03 17.97 12.70
C TYR A 31 7.09 16.64 11.94
N LEU A 32 8.13 16.40 11.14
CA LEU A 32 8.28 15.14 10.40
C LEU A 32 8.29 13.92 11.32
N ASP A 33 9.00 13.97 12.45
CA ASP A 33 9.02 12.88 13.43
C ASP A 33 7.62 12.58 13.99
N LYS A 34 6.84 13.62 14.30
CA LYS A 34 5.44 13.45 14.72
C LYS A 34 4.59 12.79 13.63
N TRP A 35 4.83 13.13 12.37
CA TRP A 35 4.13 12.52 11.24
C TRP A 35 4.56 11.08 10.95
N MET A 36 5.80 10.72 11.29
CA MET A 36 6.30 9.35 11.20
C MET A 36 5.94 8.49 12.41
N THR A 37 5.52 9.08 13.53
CA THR A 37 5.14 8.36 14.76
C THR A 37 4.08 7.25 14.51
N PRO A 38 3.02 7.47 13.72
CA PRO A 38 2.07 6.39 13.38
C PRO A 38 2.70 5.24 12.59
N MET A 39 3.78 5.49 11.84
CA MET A 39 4.48 4.47 11.07
C MET A 39 5.41 3.61 11.93
N ALA A 40 5.74 4.06 13.16
CA ALA A 40 6.54 3.27 14.10
C ALA A 40 5.87 1.94 14.47
N GLU A 41 4.54 1.84 14.38
CA GLU A 41 3.80 0.59 14.57
C GLU A 41 4.23 -0.49 13.56
N PHE A 42 4.70 -0.10 12.37
CA PHE A 42 5.13 -1.00 11.31
C PHE A 42 6.63 -1.31 11.34
N SER A 43 7.36 -0.89 12.38
CA SER A 43 8.77 -1.25 12.54
C SER A 43 9.06 -2.76 12.48
N PRO A 44 8.17 -3.68 12.89
CA PRO A 44 8.40 -5.13 12.74
C PRO A 44 8.56 -5.60 11.30
N PHE A 45 8.18 -4.79 10.30
CA PHE A 45 8.26 -5.15 8.88
C PHE A 45 9.50 -4.59 8.17
N MET A 46 10.39 -3.86 8.86
CA MET A 46 11.54 -3.21 8.22
C MET A 46 12.44 -4.20 7.46
N TRP A 47 12.60 -5.43 7.97
CA TRP A 47 13.36 -6.49 7.32
C TRP A 47 12.86 -6.88 5.91
N MET A 48 11.62 -6.50 5.57
CA MET A 48 11.04 -6.77 4.25
C MET A 48 11.65 -5.93 3.14
N ASP A 49 12.39 -4.86 3.43
CA ASP A 49 13.05 -4.07 2.39
C ASP A 49 14.22 -4.80 1.71
N LEU A 50 14.71 -5.90 2.33
CA LEU A 50 15.84 -6.72 1.87
C LEU A 50 17.12 -5.92 1.58
N SER A 51 17.23 -4.71 2.16
CA SER A 51 18.39 -3.83 2.02
C SER A 51 19.63 -4.44 2.68
N GLU A 52 19.42 -5.12 3.80
CA GLU A 52 20.38 -5.96 4.48
C GLU A 52 19.86 -7.40 4.54
N THR A 53 20.74 -8.36 4.83
CA THR A 53 20.33 -9.75 5.04
C THR A 53 19.51 -9.83 6.32
N PRO A 54 18.22 -10.20 6.26
CA PRO A 54 17.35 -10.19 7.43
C PRO A 54 17.75 -11.25 8.47
N ASP A 55 17.49 -10.97 9.74
CA ASP A 55 17.64 -11.92 10.84
C ASP A 55 16.30 -12.58 11.21
N TRP A 56 16.35 -13.79 11.78
CA TRP A 56 15.13 -14.47 12.19
C TRP A 56 14.39 -13.73 13.31
N ASN A 57 15.10 -13.04 14.21
CA ASN A 57 14.46 -12.29 15.28
C ASN A 57 13.52 -11.19 14.75
N ASP A 58 13.86 -10.60 13.60
CA ASP A 58 13.02 -9.59 12.95
C ASP A 58 11.71 -10.22 12.44
N VAL A 59 11.80 -11.40 11.83
CA VAL A 59 10.65 -12.17 11.35
C VAL A 59 9.78 -12.66 12.50
N GLU A 60 10.38 -13.14 13.60
CA GLU A 60 9.64 -13.58 14.78
C GLU A 60 8.86 -12.41 15.41
N THR A 61 9.46 -11.23 15.47
CA THR A 61 8.80 -10.00 15.95
C THR A 61 7.62 -9.64 15.05
N CYS A 62 7.78 -9.75 13.73
CA CYS A 62 6.70 -9.59 12.76
C CYS A 62 5.56 -10.59 12.95
N ILE A 63 5.87 -11.87 13.21
CA ILE A 63 4.87 -12.92 13.45
C ILE A 63 4.04 -12.61 14.70
N LYS A 64 4.68 -12.14 15.78
CA LYS A 64 4.00 -11.72 17.02
C LYS A 64 3.02 -10.57 16.74
N TYR A 65 3.47 -9.54 16.03
CA TYR A 65 2.61 -8.42 15.64
C TYR A 65 1.41 -8.88 14.79
N LEU A 66 1.65 -9.73 13.78
CA LEU A 66 0.58 -10.23 12.91
C LEU A 66 -0.45 -11.08 13.65
N ARG A 67 -0.01 -11.85 14.65
CA ARG A 67 -0.90 -12.64 15.52
C ARG A 67 -1.89 -11.74 16.27
N GLU A 68 -1.43 -10.60 16.79
CA GLU A 68 -2.30 -9.62 17.46
C GLU A 68 -3.35 -9.02 16.52
N LYS A 69 -3.04 -8.92 15.21
CA LYS A 69 -3.96 -8.47 14.17
C LYS A 69 -4.84 -9.58 13.58
N GLY A 70 -4.78 -10.79 14.14
CA GLY A 70 -5.59 -11.93 13.69
C GLY A 70 -5.04 -12.68 12.47
N VAL A 71 -3.81 -12.39 12.03
CA VAL A 71 -3.15 -13.10 10.94
C VAL A 71 -2.35 -14.28 11.51
N GLN A 72 -2.79 -15.49 11.18
CA GLN A 72 -2.15 -16.72 11.67
C GLN A 72 -1.02 -17.16 10.74
N ILE A 73 0.18 -17.27 11.32
CA ILE A 73 1.40 -17.75 10.67
C ILE A 73 1.92 -18.95 11.43
N ASP A 74 2.21 -20.01 10.69
CA ASP A 74 2.93 -21.17 11.19
C ASP A 74 4.43 -20.82 11.28
N ASP A 75 4.94 -20.66 12.49
CA ASP A 75 6.30 -20.20 12.76
C ASP A 75 7.37 -21.23 12.37
N VAL A 76 7.12 -22.51 12.62
CA VAL A 76 7.99 -23.62 12.21
C VAL A 76 8.13 -23.64 10.69
N LYS A 77 7.00 -23.59 9.98
CA LYS A 77 7.01 -23.55 8.52
C LYS A 77 7.62 -22.26 8.00
N CYS A 78 7.35 -21.12 8.63
CA CYS A 78 7.92 -19.84 8.24
C CYS A 78 9.44 -19.81 8.39
N PHE A 79 10.01 -20.48 9.39
CA PHE A 79 11.46 -20.58 9.59
C PHE A 79 12.16 -21.30 8.42
N ASP A 80 11.59 -22.41 7.95
CA ASP A 80 12.12 -23.13 6.79
C ASP A 80 12.07 -22.28 5.52
N GLN A 81 10.97 -21.56 5.31
CA GLN A 81 10.79 -20.65 4.17
C GLN A 81 11.76 -19.47 4.25
N PHE A 82 11.95 -18.90 5.44
CA PHE A 82 12.88 -17.81 5.71
C PHE A 82 14.32 -18.21 5.41
N THR A 83 14.73 -19.44 5.76
CA THR A 83 16.09 -19.92 5.44
C THR A 83 16.36 -19.91 3.93
N ASN A 84 15.33 -20.17 3.11
CA ASN A 84 15.45 -20.08 1.66
C ASN A 84 15.48 -18.62 1.18
N LEU A 85 14.66 -17.75 1.77
CA LEU A 85 14.68 -16.32 1.49
C LEU A 85 16.05 -15.70 1.81
N LYS A 86 16.63 -16.03 2.97
CA LYS A 86 17.94 -15.54 3.39
C LYS A 86 19.03 -15.87 2.36
N LYS A 87 19.10 -17.14 1.93
CA LYS A 87 20.02 -17.58 0.87
C LYS A 87 19.79 -16.87 -0.46
N PHE A 88 18.54 -16.58 -0.79
CA PHE A 88 18.20 -15.83 -2.00
C PHE A 88 18.69 -14.38 -1.89
N ALA A 89 18.38 -13.69 -0.80
CA ALA A 89 18.78 -12.31 -0.56
C ALA A 89 20.30 -12.14 -0.54
N GLU A 90 21.04 -13.04 0.12
CA GLU A 90 22.51 -13.03 0.14
C GLU A 90 23.13 -13.14 -1.26
N ARG A 91 22.59 -14.02 -2.11
CA ARG A 91 23.04 -14.20 -3.50
C ARG A 91 22.73 -12.96 -4.34
N SER A 92 21.48 -12.51 -4.32
CA SER A 92 21.05 -11.37 -5.13
C SER A 92 21.70 -10.05 -4.69
N ASN A 93 22.05 -9.88 -3.41
CA ASN A 93 22.87 -8.75 -2.96
C ASN A 93 24.32 -8.83 -3.45
N SER A 94 24.92 -10.02 -3.40
CA SER A 94 26.30 -10.23 -3.89
C SER A 94 26.43 -9.99 -5.39
N ASP A 95 25.43 -10.43 -6.17
CA ASP A 95 25.38 -10.31 -7.62
C ASP A 95 24.93 -8.89 -8.08
N GLY A 96 24.57 -8.02 -7.13
CA GLY A 96 24.06 -6.68 -7.42
C GLY A 96 22.67 -6.66 -8.07
N GLU A 97 21.96 -7.79 -8.10
CA GLU A 97 20.63 -7.93 -8.73
C GLU A 97 19.57 -7.03 -8.09
N PHE A 98 19.73 -6.69 -6.81
CA PHE A 98 18.80 -5.81 -6.09
C PHE A 98 19.03 -4.32 -6.37
N LYS A 99 20.16 -3.94 -6.98
CA LYS A 99 20.50 -2.53 -7.17
C LYS A 99 19.49 -1.84 -8.08
N GLY A 100 18.76 -0.86 -7.51
CA GLY A 100 17.78 -0.05 -8.22
C GLY A 100 16.41 -0.70 -8.42
N LYS A 101 16.19 -1.92 -7.92
CA LYS A 101 14.86 -2.55 -7.90
C LYS A 101 14.02 -2.02 -6.76
N GLN A 102 12.71 -1.96 -6.97
CA GLN A 102 11.77 -1.66 -5.89
C GLN A 102 11.51 -2.94 -5.07
N VAL A 103 11.21 -2.78 -3.78
CA VAL A 103 10.97 -3.90 -2.84
C VAL A 103 9.95 -4.91 -3.40
N HIS A 104 8.83 -4.43 -3.95
CA HIS A 104 7.80 -5.31 -4.53
C HIS A 104 8.31 -6.17 -5.71
N GLN A 105 9.31 -5.70 -6.46
CA GLN A 105 9.91 -6.44 -7.56
C GLN A 105 10.82 -7.54 -7.04
N MET A 106 11.60 -7.26 -5.99
CA MET A 106 12.45 -8.25 -5.33
C MET A 106 11.63 -9.42 -4.77
N TRP A 107 10.52 -9.11 -4.10
CA TRP A 107 9.61 -10.13 -3.57
C TRP A 107 8.89 -10.92 -4.67
N THR A 108 8.46 -10.25 -5.74
CA THR A 108 7.89 -10.93 -6.92
C THR A 108 8.88 -11.93 -7.50
N GLU A 109 10.15 -11.53 -7.71
CA GLU A 109 11.18 -12.43 -8.22
C GLU A 109 11.45 -13.62 -7.29
N TYR A 110 11.46 -13.39 -5.97
CA TYR A 110 11.58 -14.48 -5.01
C TYR A 110 10.44 -15.50 -5.14
N PHE A 111 9.19 -15.02 -5.21
CA PHE A 111 8.01 -15.88 -5.34
C PHE A 111 7.95 -16.61 -6.67
N GLU A 112 8.36 -15.97 -7.77
CA GLU A 112 8.43 -16.58 -9.10
C GLU A 112 9.53 -17.64 -9.21
N ARG A 113 10.68 -17.42 -8.55
CA ARG A 113 11.78 -18.40 -8.50
C ARG A 113 11.49 -19.57 -7.55
N ALA A 114 10.53 -19.43 -6.64
CA ALA A 114 10.15 -20.50 -5.74
C ALA A 114 9.36 -21.59 -6.50
N LYS A 115 9.86 -22.84 -6.45
CA LYS A 115 9.30 -23.99 -7.19
C LYS A 115 7.82 -24.30 -6.89
N SER A 116 7.32 -23.90 -5.72
CA SER A 116 5.96 -24.17 -5.25
C SER A 116 5.53 -23.14 -4.22
N VAL A 117 4.23 -22.83 -4.19
CA VAL A 117 3.59 -21.96 -3.18
C VAL A 117 3.80 -22.47 -1.76
N GLN A 118 3.89 -23.78 -1.55
CA GLN A 118 4.14 -24.34 -0.22
C GLN A 118 5.50 -23.93 0.35
N ASN A 119 6.47 -23.58 -0.51
CA ASN A 119 7.82 -23.18 -0.11
C ASN A 119 7.92 -21.70 0.31
N HIS A 120 6.84 -20.93 0.18
CA HIS A 120 6.82 -19.51 0.53
C HIS A 120 5.44 -19.06 1.06
N SER A 121 4.55 -19.98 1.42
CA SER A 121 3.16 -19.66 1.78
C SER A 121 3.02 -18.74 2.98
N GLU A 122 3.88 -18.89 3.99
CA GLU A 122 3.83 -18.08 5.21
C GLU A 122 4.45 -16.71 4.96
N LEU A 123 5.58 -16.67 4.25
CA LEU A 123 6.18 -15.42 3.78
C LEU A 123 5.25 -14.63 2.86
N LEU A 124 4.44 -15.32 2.04
CA LEU A 124 3.45 -14.71 1.16
C LEU A 124 2.34 -14.03 1.97
N LYS A 125 1.86 -14.64 3.08
CA LYS A 125 0.88 -13.99 3.95
C LYS A 125 1.43 -12.69 4.54
N ILE A 126 2.69 -12.70 4.98
CA ILE A 126 3.37 -11.50 5.48
C ILE A 126 3.44 -10.43 4.38
N ALA A 127 3.92 -10.81 3.21
CA ALA A 127 4.05 -9.90 2.08
C ALA A 127 2.70 -9.31 1.66
N GLN A 128 1.65 -10.13 1.59
CA GLN A 128 0.29 -9.68 1.28
C GLN A 128 -0.22 -8.67 2.29
N PHE A 129 0.03 -8.88 3.59
CA PHE A 129 -0.35 -7.93 4.63
C PHE A 129 0.35 -6.58 4.43
N VAL A 130 1.67 -6.58 4.26
CA VAL A 130 2.46 -5.34 4.14
C VAL A 130 2.13 -4.60 2.84
N PHE A 131 2.05 -5.30 1.71
CA PHE A 131 1.75 -4.66 0.43
C PHE A 131 0.28 -4.25 0.27
N ALA A 132 -0.61 -4.69 1.17
CA ALA A 132 -1.97 -4.15 1.26
C ALA A 132 -2.00 -2.77 1.94
N LEU A 133 -0.95 -2.38 2.67
CA LEU A 133 -0.85 -1.06 3.27
C LEU A 133 -0.55 -0.03 2.17
N PRO A 134 -1.41 0.99 1.98
CA PRO A 134 -1.14 2.04 1.01
C PRO A 134 0.07 2.87 1.47
N SER A 135 1.13 2.90 0.67
CA SER A 135 2.36 3.64 0.96
C SER A 135 2.19 5.17 0.92
N HIS A 136 1.11 5.66 0.31
CA HIS A 136 0.80 7.08 0.23
C HIS A 136 -0.70 7.34 0.07
N ASN A 137 -1.14 8.53 0.50
CA ASN A 137 -2.53 8.96 0.36
C ASN A 137 -2.94 9.24 -1.09
N ALA A 138 -2.03 9.34 -2.05
CA ALA A 138 -2.39 9.69 -3.43
C ALA A 138 -3.38 8.73 -4.10
N ASN A 139 -3.41 7.44 -3.69
CA ASN A 139 -4.43 6.50 -4.18
C ASN A 139 -5.82 6.84 -3.62
N VAL A 140 -5.88 7.19 -2.34
CA VAL A 140 -7.11 7.61 -1.65
C VAL A 140 -7.57 8.97 -2.19
N GLU A 141 -6.67 9.93 -2.36
CA GLU A 141 -6.95 11.24 -2.96
C GLU A 141 -7.48 11.13 -4.40
N ARG A 142 -6.96 10.17 -5.18
CA ARG A 142 -7.48 9.88 -6.53
C ARG A 142 -8.92 9.34 -6.46
N VAL A 143 -9.21 8.45 -5.53
CA VAL A 143 -10.58 7.95 -5.29
C VAL A 143 -11.50 9.10 -4.88
N PHE A 144 -11.06 9.98 -3.97
CA PHE A 144 -11.83 11.17 -3.58
C PHE A 144 -12.07 12.13 -4.73
N SER A 145 -11.07 12.36 -5.58
CA SER A 145 -11.20 13.19 -6.78
C SER A 145 -12.23 12.61 -7.75
N LEU A 146 -12.18 11.29 -7.99
CA LEU A 146 -13.18 10.60 -8.80
C LEU A 146 -14.57 10.68 -8.17
N MET A 147 -14.67 10.53 -6.85
CA MET A 147 -15.94 10.61 -6.13
C MET A 147 -16.55 12.01 -6.26
N GLN A 148 -15.73 13.05 -6.10
CA GLN A 148 -16.16 14.44 -6.27
C GLN A 148 -16.62 14.73 -7.70
N SER A 149 -16.03 14.06 -8.71
CA SER A 149 -16.47 14.17 -10.11
C SER A 149 -17.82 13.50 -10.38
N GLN A 150 -18.19 12.47 -9.61
CA GLN A 150 -19.49 11.81 -9.74
C GLN A 150 -20.59 12.56 -8.97
N TRP A 151 -20.24 13.27 -7.91
CA TRP A 151 -21.16 14.05 -7.07
C TRP A 151 -21.23 15.52 -7.53
N THR A 152 -21.76 15.76 -8.74
CA THR A 152 -22.07 17.13 -9.20
C THR A 152 -23.47 17.56 -8.76
N LYS A 153 -23.79 18.86 -8.86
CA LYS A 153 -25.13 19.40 -8.50
C LYS A 153 -26.26 18.84 -9.39
N GLU A 154 -25.90 18.24 -10.52
CA GLU A 154 -26.79 17.60 -11.48
C GLU A 154 -26.86 16.07 -11.30
N ARG A 155 -25.92 15.47 -10.56
CA ARG A 155 -25.75 14.01 -10.38
C ARG A 155 -25.64 13.58 -8.91
N ASN A 156 -26.41 14.24 -8.07
CA ASN A 156 -26.43 14.17 -6.61
C ASN A 156 -27.42 13.14 -6.05
N GLN A 157 -28.11 12.38 -6.90
CA GLN A 157 -29.10 11.36 -6.49
C GLN A 157 -28.60 9.90 -6.60
N LEU A 158 -27.31 9.66 -6.87
CA LEU A 158 -26.79 8.30 -6.89
C LEU A 158 -26.72 7.72 -5.48
N SER A 159 -27.16 6.47 -5.33
CA SER A 159 -26.94 5.73 -4.07
C SER A 159 -25.45 5.52 -3.83
N VAL A 160 -25.07 5.37 -2.57
CA VAL A 160 -23.67 5.09 -2.17
C VAL A 160 -23.13 3.84 -2.88
N ASP A 161 -23.95 2.80 -3.03
CA ASP A 161 -23.56 1.57 -3.74
C ASP A 161 -23.31 1.82 -5.23
N SER A 162 -24.13 2.66 -5.87
CA SER A 162 -23.94 3.04 -7.27
C SER A 162 -22.65 3.84 -7.46
N VAL A 163 -22.38 4.79 -6.57
CA VAL A 163 -21.13 5.57 -6.57
C VAL A 163 -19.94 4.64 -6.38
N LYS A 164 -20.00 3.72 -5.40
CA LYS A 164 -18.95 2.71 -5.16
C LYS A 164 -18.68 1.85 -6.39
N GLY A 165 -19.73 1.36 -7.06
CA GLY A 165 -19.60 0.59 -8.29
C GLY A 165 -18.93 1.37 -9.41
N LEU A 166 -19.35 2.62 -9.63
CA LEU A 166 -18.75 3.51 -10.64
C LEU A 166 -17.28 3.79 -10.34
N LEU A 167 -16.94 4.07 -9.09
CA LEU A 167 -15.57 4.32 -8.66
C LEU A 167 -14.68 3.11 -8.91
N LEU A 168 -15.14 1.89 -8.59
CA LEU A 168 -14.37 0.67 -8.83
C LEU A 168 -14.09 0.47 -10.33
N VAL A 169 -15.09 0.70 -11.19
CA VAL A 169 -14.90 0.57 -12.64
C VAL A 169 -13.93 1.65 -13.14
N GLN A 170 -14.16 2.92 -12.82
CA GLN A 170 -13.31 4.02 -13.29
C GLN A 170 -11.87 3.91 -12.79
N TYR A 171 -11.67 3.51 -11.54
CA TYR A 171 -10.33 3.41 -10.95
C TYR A 171 -9.51 2.26 -11.56
N ASN A 172 -10.13 1.08 -11.70
CA ASN A 172 -9.44 -0.11 -12.22
C ASN A 172 -9.26 -0.07 -13.75
N PHE A 173 -10.19 0.53 -14.47
CA PHE A 173 -10.16 0.63 -15.94
C PHE A 173 -9.77 2.02 -16.44
N LYS A 174 -9.10 2.85 -15.60
CA LYS A 174 -8.70 4.22 -15.93
C LYS A 174 -7.87 4.37 -17.21
N ASN A 175 -7.16 3.31 -17.60
CA ASN A 175 -6.29 3.28 -18.78
C ASN A 175 -6.95 2.60 -20.00
N ILE A 176 -8.23 2.24 -19.90
CA ILE A 176 -8.97 1.58 -20.98
C ILE A 176 -9.98 2.59 -21.54
N THR A 177 -10.01 2.75 -22.86
CA THR A 177 -11.02 3.60 -23.51
C THR A 177 -12.41 2.98 -23.39
N CYS A 178 -13.48 3.78 -23.46
CA CYS A 178 -14.84 3.22 -23.44
C CYS A 178 -15.07 2.16 -24.53
N LYS A 179 -14.43 2.32 -25.69
CA LYS A 179 -14.51 1.36 -26.81
C LYS A 179 -13.83 0.03 -26.46
N ASP A 180 -12.62 0.10 -25.90
CA ASP A 180 -11.86 -1.10 -25.53
C ASP A 180 -12.49 -1.80 -24.31
N PHE A 181 -13.05 -1.03 -23.38
CA PHE A 181 -13.80 -1.56 -22.25
C PHE A 181 -15.06 -2.29 -22.71
N HIS A 182 -15.80 -1.71 -23.66
CA HIS A 182 -16.95 -2.37 -24.27
C HIS A 182 -16.55 -3.69 -24.97
N ALA A 183 -15.45 -3.67 -25.73
CA ALA A 183 -14.92 -4.88 -26.36
C ALA A 183 -14.49 -5.93 -25.33
N TYR A 184 -13.84 -5.51 -24.24
CA TYR A 184 -13.47 -6.37 -23.12
C TYR A 184 -14.69 -7.05 -22.50
N LEU A 185 -15.76 -6.29 -22.22
CA LEU A 185 -17.01 -6.83 -21.69
C LEU A 185 -17.65 -7.85 -22.64
N LEU A 186 -17.66 -7.56 -23.95
CA LEU A 186 -18.25 -8.46 -24.94
C LEU A 186 -17.50 -9.80 -25.06
N ASN A 187 -16.19 -9.80 -24.82
CA ASN A 187 -15.36 -10.98 -24.91
C ASN A 187 -15.46 -11.90 -23.69
N ASP A 188 -15.89 -11.39 -22.52
CA ASP A 188 -16.09 -12.20 -21.32
C ASP A 188 -17.56 -12.67 -21.19
N ARG A 189 -17.86 -13.82 -21.81
CA ARG A 189 -19.21 -14.42 -21.75
C ARG A 189 -19.68 -14.75 -20.34
N LYS A 190 -18.77 -15.07 -19.41
CA LYS A 190 -19.15 -15.37 -18.02
C LYS A 190 -19.59 -14.10 -17.31
N LEU A 191 -18.85 -13.01 -17.52
CA LEU A 191 -19.21 -11.69 -16.99
C LEU A 191 -20.52 -11.19 -17.57
N LEU A 192 -20.73 -11.31 -18.90
CA LEU A 192 -22.01 -10.95 -19.52
C LEU A 192 -23.19 -11.71 -18.93
N GLY A 193 -23.04 -13.02 -18.72
CA GLY A 193 -24.07 -13.83 -18.08
C GLY A 193 -24.39 -13.38 -16.65
N LYS A 194 -23.39 -12.91 -15.89
CA LYS A 194 -23.61 -12.31 -14.57
C LYS A 194 -24.26 -10.94 -14.64
N ILE A 195 -23.90 -10.11 -15.62
CA ILE A 195 -24.49 -8.77 -15.82
C ILE A 195 -25.97 -8.90 -16.21
N SER A 196 -26.33 -9.84 -17.07
CA SER A 196 -27.72 -10.06 -17.50
C SER A 196 -28.55 -10.85 -16.49
N SER A 197 -27.92 -11.53 -15.54
CA SER A 197 -28.62 -12.31 -14.52
C SER A 197 -29.50 -11.43 -13.62
N SER A 198 -30.69 -11.94 -13.30
CA SER A 198 -31.60 -11.38 -12.30
C SER A 198 -31.10 -11.56 -10.86
N ALA A 199 -30.07 -12.39 -10.63
CA ALA A 199 -29.52 -12.64 -9.29
C ALA A 199 -29.05 -11.36 -8.57
N LYS A 200 -28.73 -10.30 -9.32
CA LYS A 200 -28.39 -8.97 -8.78
C LYS A 200 -29.57 -8.23 -8.13
N TYR A 201 -30.80 -8.69 -8.34
CA TYR A 201 -32.04 -8.17 -7.77
C TYR A 201 -32.65 -9.10 -6.71
N ALA A 202 -31.93 -10.12 -6.25
CA ALA A 202 -32.43 -11.08 -5.26
C ALA A 202 -32.90 -10.45 -3.94
N TRP A 203 -32.51 -9.20 -3.66
CA TRP A 203 -33.01 -8.42 -2.52
C TRP A 203 -34.43 -7.89 -2.74
N ALA A 204 -34.83 -7.56 -3.97
CA ALA A 204 -36.17 -7.06 -4.30
C ALA A 204 -37.25 -8.15 -4.18
N GLU A 205 -36.88 -9.43 -4.32
CA GLU A 205 -37.78 -10.56 -4.09
C GLU A 205 -38.08 -10.79 -2.60
N LYS A 206 -37.20 -10.32 -1.70
CA LYS A 206 -37.39 -10.44 -0.24
C LYS A 206 -38.30 -9.36 0.33
N GLU A 207 -38.22 -8.14 -0.19
CA GLU A 207 -39.08 -7.03 0.28
C GLU A 207 -40.54 -7.20 -0.16
N GLY A 208 -40.81 -7.87 -1.28
CA GLY A 208 -42.18 -8.17 -1.73
C GLY A 208 -42.90 -9.29 -0.97
N THR A 209 -42.27 -9.92 0.03
CA THR A 209 -42.92 -10.96 0.87
C THR A 209 -43.18 -10.51 2.30
N GLU A 210 -42.71 -9.32 2.72
CA GLU A 210 -42.96 -8.77 4.06
C GLU A 210 -44.15 -7.79 4.11
N GLU A 211 -44.79 -7.47 2.97
CA GLU A 211 -45.99 -6.61 2.90
C GLU A 211 -47.32 -7.39 2.83
N ASP A 212 -47.28 -8.73 2.82
CA ASP A 212 -48.47 -9.61 2.69
C ASP A 212 -48.75 -10.48 3.95
N ASP A 213 -48.26 -10.07 5.14
CA ASP A 213 -48.62 -10.67 6.44
C ASP A 213 -49.25 -9.65 7.42
#